data_AF-A0AA96X0I2-F1
#
_entry.id   AF-A0AA96X0I2-F1
#
_cell.length_a   1.000
_cell.length_b   1.000
_cell.length_c   1.000
_cell.angle_alpha   90.00
_cell.angle_beta   90.00
_cell.angle_gamma   90.00
#
_symmetry.space_group_name_H-M   'P 1'
#
loop_
_entity.id
_entity.type
_entity.pdbx_description
1 polymer ?
#
loop_
_entity_poly.entity_id
_entity_poly.type
_entity_poly.pdbx_seq_one_letter_code
_entity_poly.pdbx_strand_id
1 'polypeptide(L)'
;MFKAIALSLSVLFATPLVAYADPGKGQQRMEMMAERLQLTDAQKEKVRPIMQQAMEERRAILKGAGIERGKKPTIAQLREIRGPMQESREKLDQQMAQVLSTEQMATFREMQQEMRDKMRKKFREGK
;
A
#
# COMPACT_ATOMS: atom_id res chain seq x y z
N MET A 1 7.89 -0.06 58.68
CA MET A 1 6.72 0.84 58.74
C MET A 1 6.69 1.71 57.49
N PHE A 2 5.55 1.68 56.80
CA PHE A 2 4.96 2.66 55.87
C PHE A 2 5.80 3.40 54.80
N LYS A 3 5.62 2.94 53.56
CA LYS A 3 5.20 3.68 52.34
C LYS A 3 5.95 4.97 51.94
N ALA A 4 6.80 4.87 50.92
CA ALA A 4 7.06 5.97 50.00
C ALA A 4 6.26 5.73 48.70
N ILE A 5 5.16 6.45 48.56
CA ILE A 5 4.38 6.59 47.32
C ILE A 5 5.02 7.75 46.56
N ALA A 6 5.54 7.50 45.35
CA ALA A 6 5.97 8.57 44.45
C ALA A 6 5.50 8.28 43.02
N LEU A 7 4.33 8.84 42.73
CA LEU A 7 3.89 9.40 41.45
C LEU A 7 4.27 8.67 40.16
N SER A 8 3.30 7.90 39.70
CA SER A 8 3.09 7.51 38.30
C SER A 8 3.16 8.71 37.36
N LEU A 9 4.17 8.75 36.49
CA LEU A 9 4.13 9.53 35.26
C LEU A 9 3.70 8.60 34.12
N SER A 10 2.38 8.48 33.97
CA SER A 10 1.78 7.77 32.85
C SER A 10 2.05 8.56 31.57
N VAL A 11 3.06 8.16 30.81
CA VAL A 11 3.25 8.66 29.44
C VAL A 11 2.09 8.14 28.61
N LEU A 12 1.07 8.98 28.43
CA LEU A 12 0.01 8.78 27.44
C LEU A 12 0.64 8.96 26.05
N PHE A 13 1.23 7.90 25.51
CA PHE A 13 1.40 7.80 24.08
C PHE A 13 -0.01 7.76 23.47
N ALA A 14 -0.47 8.90 22.96
CA ALA A 14 -1.59 8.95 22.06
C ALA A 14 -1.25 8.06 20.86
N THR A 15 -1.77 6.84 20.86
CA THR A 15 -1.71 5.96 19.70
C THR A 15 -2.51 6.66 18.60
N PRO A 16 -1.89 7.05 17.46
CA PRO A 16 -2.71 7.41 16.33
C PRO A 16 -3.58 6.20 16.04
N LEU A 17 -4.88 6.45 15.87
CA LEU A 17 -5.87 5.45 15.49
C LEU A 17 -5.52 5.00 14.07
N VAL A 18 -4.51 4.13 13.94
CA VAL A 18 -4.18 3.43 12.72
C VAL A 18 -5.40 2.58 12.45
N ALA A 19 -6.22 3.03 11.50
CA ALA A 19 -7.34 2.24 11.01
C ALA A 19 -6.79 0.87 10.63
N TYR A 20 -7.03 -0.14 11.48
CA TYR A 20 -6.52 -1.49 11.33
C TYR A 20 -6.94 -2.02 9.97
N ALA A 21 -6.04 -1.89 8.99
CA ALA A 21 -6.06 -2.75 7.84
C ALA A 21 -5.93 -4.17 8.39
N ASP A 22 -6.83 -5.07 8.01
CA ASP A 22 -6.78 -6.50 8.36
C ASP A 22 -5.33 -7.00 8.12
N PRO A 23 -4.54 -7.18 9.20
CA PRO A 23 -3.10 -7.33 9.07
C PRO A 23 -2.76 -8.62 8.32
N GLY A 24 -3.62 -9.64 8.41
CA GLY A 24 -3.43 -10.92 7.72
C GLY A 24 -3.44 -10.80 6.21
N LYS A 25 -4.37 -10.02 5.63
CA LYS A 25 -4.47 -9.88 4.16
C LYS A 25 -3.38 -8.99 3.56
N GLY A 26 -2.93 -7.99 4.31
CA GLY A 26 -1.82 -7.13 3.90
C GLY A 26 -0.49 -7.88 3.93
N GLN A 27 -0.26 -8.63 5.01
CA GLN A 27 0.96 -9.41 5.20
C GLN A 27 1.07 -10.54 4.18
N GLN A 28 0.00 -11.29 3.94
CA GLN A 28 -0.02 -12.35 2.92
C GLN A 28 0.30 -11.82 1.51
N ARG A 29 -0.18 -10.63 1.15
CA ARG A 29 0.14 -10.00 -0.14
C ARG A 29 1.60 -9.60 -0.25
N MET A 30 2.19 -9.12 0.85
CA MET A 30 3.61 -8.78 0.91
C MET A 30 4.47 -10.04 0.79
N GLU A 31 4.09 -11.14 1.43
CA GLU A 31 4.79 -12.42 1.34
C GLU A 31 4.77 -13.01 -0.07
N MET A 32 3.59 -13.07 -0.71
CA MET A 32 3.49 -13.54 -2.11
C MET A 32 4.32 -12.70 -3.08
N MET A 33 4.38 -11.37 -2.87
CA MET A 33 5.22 -10.51 -3.69
C MET A 33 6.70 -10.74 -3.41
N ALA A 34 7.09 -10.90 -2.14
CA ALA A 34 8.46 -11.16 -1.76
C ALA A 34 8.96 -12.49 -2.36
N GLU A 35 8.11 -13.52 -2.37
CA GLU A 35 8.40 -14.81 -2.99
C GLU A 35 8.58 -14.69 -4.50
N ARG A 36 7.62 -14.05 -5.20
CA ARG A 36 7.70 -13.90 -6.66
C ARG A 36 8.89 -13.06 -7.13
N LEU A 37 9.28 -12.04 -6.36
CA LEU A 37 10.45 -11.21 -6.63
C LEU A 37 11.75 -11.82 -6.06
N GLN A 38 11.67 -12.95 -5.36
CA GLN A 38 12.81 -13.57 -4.68
C GLN A 38 13.59 -12.56 -3.83
N LEU A 39 12.87 -11.77 -3.03
CA LEU A 39 13.50 -10.73 -2.23
C LEU A 39 14.39 -11.35 -1.15
N THR A 40 15.60 -10.81 -1.02
CA THR A 40 16.43 -11.04 0.16
C THR A 40 15.80 -10.40 1.39
N ASP A 41 16.19 -10.83 2.60
CA ASP A 41 15.63 -10.25 3.83
C ASP A 41 15.93 -8.75 3.95
N ALA A 42 17.14 -8.32 3.55
CA ALA A 42 17.50 -6.91 3.49
C ALA A 42 16.63 -6.11 2.50
N GLN A 43 16.24 -6.70 1.37
CA GLN A 43 15.30 -6.08 0.45
C GLN A 43 13.88 -6.03 1.02
N LYS A 44 13.41 -7.09 1.71
CA LYS A 44 12.08 -7.11 2.35
C LYS A 44 11.93 -5.97 3.36
N GLU A 45 12.96 -5.70 4.16
CA GLU A 45 12.98 -4.60 5.13
C GLU A 45 12.83 -3.23 4.48
N LYS A 46 13.44 -3.02 3.31
CA LYS A 46 13.35 -1.77 2.54
C LYS A 46 12.05 -1.64 1.74
N VAL A 47 11.56 -2.74 1.17
CA VAL A 47 10.35 -2.75 0.33
C VAL A 47 9.09 -2.54 1.16
N ARG A 48 9.02 -3.10 2.38
CA ARG A 48 7.84 -3.00 3.24
C ARG A 48 7.36 -1.56 3.47
N PRO A 49 8.20 -0.60 3.92
CA PRO A 49 7.77 0.78 4.11
C PRO A 49 7.40 1.49 2.81
N ILE A 50 8.09 1.21 1.69
CA ILE A 50 7.76 1.76 0.36
C ILE A 50 6.33 1.34 -0.04
N MET A 51 5.99 0.06 0.13
CA MET A 51 4.67 -0.45 -0.20
C MET A 51 3.57 0.09 0.73
N GLN A 52 3.86 0.24 2.02
CA GLN A 52 2.93 0.85 2.98
C GLN A 52 2.61 2.29 2.57
N GLN A 53 3.64 3.09 2.29
CA GLN A 53 3.47 4.47 1.83
C GLN A 53 2.65 4.53 0.53
N ALA A 54 2.96 3.70 -0.47
CA ALA A 54 2.21 3.68 -1.74
C ALA A 54 0.74 3.28 -1.54
N MET A 55 0.44 2.37 -0.60
CA MET A 55 -0.94 2.02 -0.26
C MET A 55 -1.69 3.19 0.40
N GLU A 56 -1.03 3.93 1.29
CA GLU A 56 -1.59 5.11 1.95
C GLU A 56 -1.85 6.25 0.97
N GLU A 57 -0.88 6.55 0.10
CA GLU A 57 -1.03 7.56 -0.97
C GLU A 57 -2.19 7.22 -1.88
N ARG A 58 -2.26 5.96 -2.33
CA ARG A 58 -3.40 5.48 -3.14
C ARG A 58 -4.73 5.62 -2.40
N ARG A 59 -4.77 5.32 -1.10
CA ARG A 59 -5.98 5.48 -0.28
C ARG A 59 -6.37 6.95 -0.17
N ALA A 60 -5.42 7.85 -0.01
CA ALA A 60 -5.65 9.28 0.06
C ALA A 60 -6.21 9.82 -1.27
N ILE A 61 -5.63 9.43 -2.42
CA ILE A 61 -6.12 9.82 -3.75
C ILE A 61 -7.57 9.38 -3.95
N LEU A 62 -7.89 8.12 -3.62
CA LEU A 62 -9.25 7.61 -3.76
C LEU A 62 -10.24 8.32 -2.82
N LYS A 63 -9.85 8.56 -1.57
CA LYS A 63 -10.66 9.28 -0.60
C LYS A 63 -10.91 10.73 -1.04
N GLY A 64 -9.89 11.40 -1.57
CA GLY A 64 -9.97 12.79 -2.06
C GLY A 64 -11.01 12.96 -3.16
N ALA A 65 -11.10 12.00 -4.09
CA ALA A 65 -12.10 11.99 -5.15
C ALA A 65 -13.47 11.40 -4.75
N GLY A 66 -13.70 11.15 -3.44
CA GLY A 66 -14.95 10.57 -2.94
C GLY A 66 -15.22 9.12 -3.42
N ILE A 67 -14.18 8.37 -3.77
CA ILE A 67 -14.32 6.97 -4.21
C ILE A 67 -14.34 6.07 -2.98
N GLU A 68 -15.51 5.53 -2.69
CA GLU A 68 -15.71 4.61 -1.57
C GLU A 68 -15.49 3.14 -1.97
N ARG A 69 -15.00 2.35 -1.00
CA ARG A 69 -14.83 0.90 -1.18
C ARG A 69 -16.20 0.23 -1.36
N GLY A 70 -16.34 -0.62 -2.37
CA GLY A 70 -17.56 -1.38 -2.63
C GLY A 70 -18.59 -0.64 -3.50
N LYS A 71 -18.39 0.65 -3.76
CA LYS A 71 -19.20 1.42 -4.72
C LYS A 71 -18.48 1.51 -6.07
N LYS A 72 -19.25 1.51 -7.16
CA LYS A 72 -18.71 1.70 -8.52
C LYS A 72 -18.37 3.19 -8.71
N PRO A 73 -17.12 3.56 -9.03
CA PRO A 73 -16.75 4.95 -9.28
C PRO A 73 -17.45 5.51 -10.52
N THR A 74 -17.77 6.80 -10.52
CA THR A 74 -18.28 7.50 -11.71
C THR A 74 -17.16 7.79 -12.71
N ILE A 75 -17.52 8.09 -13.97
CA ILE A 75 -16.53 8.46 -15.00
C ILE A 75 -15.77 9.74 -14.62
N ALA A 76 -16.45 10.71 -13.99
CA ALA A 76 -15.83 11.94 -13.52
C ALA A 76 -14.76 11.65 -12.46
N GLN A 77 -15.09 10.85 -11.45
CA GLN A 77 -14.15 10.42 -10.41
C GLN A 77 -12.95 9.66 -10.99
N LEU A 78 -13.17 8.77 -11.97
CA LEU A 78 -12.09 8.04 -12.64
C LEU A 78 -11.16 8.97 -13.43
N ARG A 79 -11.72 10.02 -14.06
CA ARG A 79 -10.93 11.02 -14.79
C ARG A 79 -10.10 11.86 -13.83
N GLU A 80 -10.69 12.28 -12.72
CA GLU A 80 -10.04 13.09 -11.67
C GLU A 80 -8.82 12.37 -11.08
N ILE A 81 -8.95 11.10 -10.71
CA ILE A 81 -7.82 10.37 -10.12
C ILE A 81 -6.77 9.92 -11.13
N ARG A 82 -7.00 10.08 -12.45
CA ARG A 82 -6.13 9.45 -13.47
C ARG A 82 -4.69 9.92 -13.36
N GLY A 83 -4.47 11.23 -13.29
CA GLY A 83 -3.15 11.85 -13.14
C GLY A 83 -2.49 11.47 -11.80
N PRO A 84 -3.12 11.78 -10.66
CA PRO A 84 -2.55 11.46 -9.34
C PRO A 84 -2.23 9.97 -9.15
N MET A 85 -3.07 9.08 -9.68
CA MET A 85 -2.84 7.63 -9.62
C MET A 85 -1.68 7.19 -10.51
N GLN A 86 -1.43 7.88 -11.62
CA GLN A 86 -0.27 7.64 -12.48
C GLN A 86 1.01 8.11 -11.78
N GLU A 87 1.02 9.34 -11.25
CA GLU A 87 2.17 9.90 -10.51
C GLU A 87 2.55 9.02 -9.31
N SER A 88 1.57 8.56 -8.53
CA SER A 88 1.82 7.65 -7.40
C SER A 88 2.44 6.32 -7.85
N ARG A 89 2.09 5.80 -9.04
CA ARG A 89 2.70 4.59 -9.60
C ARG A 89 4.13 4.83 -10.06
N GLU A 90 4.37 5.93 -10.76
CA GLU A 90 5.72 6.29 -11.23
C GLU A 90 6.66 6.51 -10.04
N LYS A 91 6.18 7.16 -8.99
CA LYS A 91 6.92 7.31 -7.73
C LYS A 91 7.24 5.96 -7.09
N LEU A 92 6.28 5.06 -7.00
CA LEU A 92 6.50 3.71 -6.48
C LEU A 92 7.57 2.98 -7.32
N ASP A 93 7.46 3.02 -8.65
CA ASP A 93 8.43 2.38 -9.54
C ASP A 93 9.84 2.94 -9.35
N GLN A 94 9.99 4.26 -9.16
CA GLN A 94 11.27 4.89 -8.87
C GLN A 94 11.84 4.45 -7.51
N GLN A 95 11.02 4.37 -6.47
CA GLN A 95 11.46 3.91 -5.14
C GLN A 95 11.86 2.42 -5.17
N MET A 96 11.10 1.59 -5.86
CA MET A 96 11.39 0.16 -5.98
C MET A 96 12.69 -0.08 -6.79
N ALA A 97 12.95 0.72 -7.82
CA ALA A 97 14.18 0.61 -8.63
C ALA A 97 15.48 0.88 -7.84
N GLN A 98 15.40 1.52 -6.68
CA GLN A 98 16.56 1.73 -5.79
C GLN A 98 16.90 0.50 -4.94
N VAL A 99 15.99 -0.47 -4.85
CA VAL A 99 16.08 -1.62 -3.95
C VAL A 99 16.09 -2.94 -4.70
N LEU A 100 15.40 -2.99 -5.84
CA LEU A 100 15.29 -4.17 -6.69
C LEU A 100 16.37 -4.18 -7.78
N SER A 101 16.81 -5.37 -8.17
CA SER A 101 17.62 -5.54 -9.38
C SER A 101 16.79 -5.24 -10.64
N THR A 102 17.46 -5.11 -11.79
CA THR A 102 16.79 -4.93 -13.09
C THR A 102 15.80 -6.06 -13.40
N GLU A 103 16.17 -7.32 -13.12
CA GLU A 103 15.31 -8.48 -13.33
C GLU A 103 14.10 -8.46 -12.38
N GLN A 104 14.33 -8.18 -11.09
CA GLN A 104 13.26 -8.05 -10.11
C GLN A 104 12.29 -6.90 -10.48
N MET A 105 12.80 -5.78 -11.00
CA MET A 105 11.96 -4.69 -11.50
C MET A 105 11.12 -5.09 -12.71
N ALA A 106 11.65 -5.93 -13.61
CA ALA A 106 10.87 -6.46 -14.73
C ALA A 106 9.71 -7.32 -14.22
N THR A 107 9.97 -8.26 -13.32
CA THR A 107 8.93 -9.08 -12.69
C THR A 107 7.91 -8.22 -11.93
N PHE A 108 8.36 -7.19 -11.21
CA PHE A 108 7.46 -6.27 -10.52
C PHE A 108 6.50 -5.55 -11.48
N ARG A 109 7.01 -5.08 -12.62
CA ARG A 109 6.18 -4.42 -13.66
C ARG A 109 5.18 -5.40 -14.29
N GLU A 110 5.58 -6.65 -14.52
CA GLU A 110 4.68 -7.70 -14.99
C GLU A 110 3.54 -7.94 -13.98
N MET A 111 3.86 -8.08 -12.70
CA MET A 111 2.86 -8.22 -11.63
C MET A 111 1.86 -7.06 -11.63
N GLN A 112 2.34 -5.83 -11.78
CA GLN A 112 1.46 -4.66 -11.87
C GLN A 112 0.57 -4.73 -13.12
N GLN A 113 1.11 -5.18 -14.26
CA GLN A 113 0.38 -5.28 -15.51
C GLN A 113 -0.72 -6.35 -15.42
N GLU A 114 -0.42 -7.53 -14.89
CA GLU A 114 -1.39 -8.59 -14.63
C GLU A 114 -2.54 -8.10 -13.74
N MET A 115 -2.21 -7.35 -12.68
CA MET A 115 -3.23 -6.76 -11.80
C MET A 115 -4.11 -5.76 -12.56
N ARG A 116 -3.53 -4.91 -13.41
CA ARG A 116 -4.28 -3.96 -14.24
C ARG A 116 -5.21 -4.68 -15.20
N ASP A 117 -4.74 -5.72 -15.86
CA ASP A 117 -5.53 -6.48 -16.83
C ASP A 117 -6.65 -7.27 -16.15
N LYS A 118 -6.38 -7.85 -14.98
CA LYS A 118 -7.41 -8.47 -14.12
C LYS A 118 -8.48 -7.46 -13.72
N MET A 119 -8.10 -6.24 -13.35
CA MET A 119 -9.05 -5.18 -13.00
C MET A 119 -9.87 -4.71 -14.21
N ARG A 120 -9.25 -4.57 -15.38
CA ARG A 120 -9.93 -4.24 -16.65
C ARG A 120 -10.95 -5.33 -17.04
N LYS A 121 -10.55 -6.60 -16.93
CA LYS A 121 -11.43 -7.75 -17.19
C LYS A 121 -12.65 -7.71 -16.27
N LYS A 122 -12.45 -7.57 -14.95
CA LYS A 122 -13.56 -7.43 -13.98
C LYS A 122 -14.48 -6.25 -14.28
N PHE A 123 -13.94 -5.12 -14.72
CA PHE A 123 -14.77 -3.96 -15.07
C PHE A 123 -15.61 -4.18 -16.34
N ARG A 124 -15.09 -4.96 -17.30
CA ARG A 124 -15.81 -5.34 -18.53
C ARG A 124 -16.88 -6.40 -18.27
N GLU A 125 -16.57 -7.41 -17.45
CA GLU A 125 -17.44 -8.54 -17.13
C GLU A 125 -18.49 -8.21 -16.07
N GLY A 126 -18.24 -7.23 -15.18
CA GLY A 126 -19.22 -6.71 -14.22
C GLY A 126 -20.27 -5.80 -14.85
N LYS A 127 -20.71 -6.12 -16.07
CA LYS A 127 -21.90 -5.58 -16.72
C LYS A 127 -23.07 -6.50 -16.46
#